data_AF-F9ZLK9-F1
#
_entry.id   AF-F9ZLK9-F1
#
_cell.length_a   1.000
_cell.length_b   1.000
_cell.length_c   1.000
_cell.angle_alpha   90.00
_cell.angle_beta   90.00
_cell.angle_gamma   90.00
#
_symmetry.space_group_name_H-M   'P 1'
#
loop_
_entity.id
_entity.type
_entity.pdbx_description
1 polymer ?
#
loop_
_entity_poly.entity_id
_entity_poly.type
_entity_poly.pdbx_seq_one_letter_code
_entity_poly.pdbx_strand_id
1 'polypeptide(L)'
;MQKSSKKKPTWTDLKRHLADLDGPSLLALIQNLYAASKDNQAFLHARFALGEDVLEPYKTIIHRWVCPDVLRNQDISVVKAKKAISDYKKAAGRPEGLAELMVFYCESCMNLLGSSSD
;
A
#
# COMPACT_ATOMS: atom_id res chain seq x y z
N MET A 1 1.76 24.91 38.42
CA MET A 1 1.08 24.88 37.11
C MET A 1 1.33 23.54 36.45
N GLN A 2 0.36 22.62 36.46
CA GLN A 2 0.49 21.35 35.74
C GLN A 2 0.26 21.60 34.25
N LYS A 3 1.26 21.29 33.41
CA LYS A 3 1.08 21.23 31.95
C LYS A 3 0.22 20.01 31.64
N SER A 4 -1.04 20.22 31.29
CA SER A 4 -1.88 19.16 30.73
C SER A 4 -1.31 18.74 29.37
N SER A 5 -0.75 17.54 29.32
CA SER A 5 -0.34 16.92 28.05
C SER A 5 -1.59 16.67 27.20
N LYS A 6 -1.69 17.31 26.03
CA LYS A 6 -2.78 17.05 25.08
C LYS A 6 -2.65 15.60 24.59
N LYS A 7 -3.62 14.76 24.93
CA LYS A 7 -3.68 13.37 24.46
C LYS A 7 -3.73 13.34 22.93
N LYS A 8 -2.96 12.42 22.32
CA LYS A 8 -2.99 12.20 20.86
C LYS A 8 -4.36 11.65 20.45
N PRO A 9 -4.91 12.08 19.30
CA PRO A 9 -6.17 11.52 18.80
C PRO A 9 -6.02 10.02 18.55
N THR A 10 -7.07 9.25 18.88
CA THR A 10 -7.10 7.79 18.73
C THR A 10 -8.10 7.36 17.65
N TRP A 11 -8.02 6.10 17.20
CA TRP A 11 -9.02 5.52 16.31
C TRP A 11 -10.43 5.59 16.90
N THR A 12 -10.57 5.40 18.23
CA THR A 12 -11.87 5.50 18.91
C THR A 12 -12.46 6.90 18.81
N ASP A 13 -11.63 7.94 18.93
CA ASP A 13 -12.09 9.33 18.79
C ASP A 13 -12.56 9.63 17.37
N LEU A 14 -11.79 9.20 16.36
CA LEU A 14 -12.17 9.34 14.96
C LEU A 14 -13.45 8.54 14.64
N LYS A 15 -13.56 7.32 15.15
CA LYS A 15 -14.71 6.44 14.90
C LYS A 15 -16.03 7.07 15.37
N ARG A 16 -16.03 7.82 16.48
CA ARG A 16 -17.23 8.56 16.93
C ARG A 16 -17.68 9.56 15.87
N HIS A 17 -16.76 10.39 15.38
CA HIS A 17 -17.06 11.37 14.33
C HIS A 17 -17.53 10.71 13.02
N LEU A 18 -16.94 9.58 12.64
CA LEU A 18 -17.36 8.85 11.43
C LEU A 18 -18.75 8.22 11.58
N ALA A 19 -19.14 7.82 12.78
CA ALA A 19 -20.45 7.21 13.04
C ALA A 19 -21.61 8.21 12.94
N ASP A 20 -21.33 9.50 13.13
CA ASP A 20 -22.32 10.58 13.04
C ASP A 20 -22.58 11.04 11.58
N LEU A 21 -21.75 10.61 10.62
CA LEU A 21 -21.91 10.99 9.21
C LEU A 21 -23.03 10.20 8.54
N ASP A 22 -23.82 10.90 7.71
CA ASP A 22 -24.76 10.26 6.81
C ASP A 22 -24.05 9.63 5.60
N GLY A 23 -24.78 8.82 4.83
CA GLY A 23 -24.24 8.10 3.67
C GLY A 23 -23.53 9.02 2.65
N PRO A 24 -24.16 10.12 2.20
CA PRO A 24 -23.53 11.07 1.29
C PRO A 24 -22.25 11.71 1.85
N SER A 25 -22.24 12.14 3.11
CA SER A 25 -21.04 12.74 3.72
C SER A 25 -19.90 11.74 3.85
N LEU A 26 -20.22 10.49 4.19
CA LEU A 26 -19.22 9.42 4.24
C LEU A 26 -18.65 9.10 2.86
N LEU A 27 -19.50 9.09 1.82
CA LEU A 27 -19.05 8.88 0.44
C LEU A 27 -18.13 10.03 -0.04
N ALA A 28 -18.50 11.28 0.26
CA ALA A 28 -17.67 12.44 -0.05
C ALA A 28 -16.31 12.38 0.67
N LEU A 29 -16.28 11.93 1.93
CA LEU A 29 -15.04 11.71 2.66
C LEU A 29 -14.16 10.63 2.00
N ILE A 30 -14.75 9.49 1.61
CA ILE A 30 -14.03 8.42 0.90
C ILE A 30 -13.48 8.93 -0.44
N GLN A 31 -14.24 9.74 -1.18
CA GLN A 31 -13.79 10.37 -2.42
C GLN A 31 -12.60 11.31 -2.18
N ASN A 32 -12.64 12.13 -1.13
CA ASN A 32 -11.53 13.00 -0.75
C ASN A 32 -10.28 12.18 -0.39
N LEU A 33 -10.44 11.08 0.35
CA LEU A 33 -9.34 10.17 0.68
C LEU A 33 -8.77 9.48 -0.57
N TYR A 34 -9.63 9.08 -1.52
CA TYR A 34 -9.22 8.52 -2.81
C TYR A 34 -8.39 9.53 -3.62
N ALA A 35 -8.81 10.79 -3.67
CA ALA A 35 -8.10 11.85 -4.38
C ALA A 35 -6.75 12.21 -3.70
N ALA A 36 -6.66 12.05 -2.38
CA ALA A 36 -5.50 12.48 -1.60
C ALA A 36 -4.23 11.62 -1.78
N SER A 37 -4.34 10.36 -2.20
CA SER A 37 -3.17 9.46 -2.30
C SER A 37 -3.35 8.33 -3.32
N LYS A 38 -2.30 8.08 -4.12
CA LYS A 38 -2.23 6.91 -5.01
C LYS A 38 -2.34 5.58 -4.26
N ASP A 39 -1.84 5.52 -3.04
CA ASP A 39 -1.93 4.31 -2.21
C ASP A 39 -3.39 4.01 -1.83
N ASN A 40 -4.19 5.06 -1.58
CA ASN A 40 -5.62 4.91 -1.31
C ASN A 40 -6.37 4.46 -2.56
N GLN A 41 -5.98 4.97 -3.74
CA GLN A 41 -6.54 4.52 -5.03
C GLN A 41 -6.25 3.05 -5.24
N ALA A 42 -4.99 2.63 -5.14
CA ALA A 42 -4.57 1.23 -5.29
C ALA A 42 -5.30 0.31 -4.30
N PHE A 43 -5.43 0.74 -3.03
CA PHE A 43 -6.17 0.00 -2.03
C PHE A 43 -7.64 -0.20 -2.41
N LEU A 44 -8.34 0.86 -2.81
CA LEU A 44 -9.75 0.80 -3.17
C LEU A 44 -9.99 0.05 -4.48
N HIS A 45 -9.13 0.25 -5.48
CA HIS A 45 -9.15 -0.50 -6.75
C HIS A 45 -8.98 -2.00 -6.50
N ALA A 46 -7.99 -2.40 -5.69
CA ALA A 46 -7.80 -3.80 -5.33
C ALA A 46 -8.98 -4.37 -4.53
N ARG A 47 -9.46 -3.64 -3.51
CA ARG A 47 -10.60 -4.05 -2.66
C ARG A 47 -11.83 -4.38 -3.48
N PHE A 48 -12.14 -3.55 -4.47
CA PHE A 48 -13.34 -3.66 -5.29
C PHE A 48 -13.10 -4.28 -6.68
N ALA A 49 -11.89 -4.76 -6.95
CA ALA A 49 -11.49 -5.30 -8.26
C ALA A 49 -11.81 -4.35 -9.43
N LEU A 50 -11.42 -3.08 -9.30
CA LEU A 50 -11.63 -2.05 -10.32
C LEU A 50 -10.39 -1.90 -11.19
N GLY A 51 -10.54 -2.11 -12.50
CA GLY A 51 -9.46 -2.02 -13.48
C GLY A 51 -8.99 -3.39 -13.96
N GLU A 52 -8.16 -3.39 -15.01
CA GLU A 52 -7.67 -4.61 -15.67
C GLU A 52 -6.56 -5.30 -14.85
N ASP A 53 -5.64 -4.53 -14.27
CA ASP A 53 -4.58 -5.05 -13.39
C ASP A 53 -4.54 -4.27 -12.07
N VAL A 54 -5.18 -4.83 -11.05
CA VAL A 54 -5.20 -4.27 -9.68
C VAL A 54 -3.92 -4.57 -8.88
N LEU A 55 -3.04 -5.45 -9.40
CA LEU A 55 -1.80 -5.83 -8.74
C LEU A 55 -0.62 -4.96 -9.17
N GLU A 56 -0.70 -4.36 -10.35
CA GLU A 56 0.37 -3.55 -10.94
C GLU A 56 0.94 -2.46 -10.01
N PRO A 57 0.13 -1.69 -9.25
CA PRO A 57 0.66 -0.72 -8.30
C PRO A 57 1.55 -1.37 -7.22
N TYR A 58 1.19 -2.58 -6.77
CA TYR A 58 1.96 -3.32 -5.77
C TYR A 58 3.21 -3.94 -6.36
N LYS A 59 3.13 -4.50 -7.57
CA LYS A 59 4.29 -5.00 -8.33
C LYS A 59 5.32 -3.89 -8.58
N THR A 60 4.86 -2.70 -8.96
CA THR A 60 5.73 -1.51 -9.11
C THR A 60 6.49 -1.19 -7.83
N ILE A 61 5.82 -1.18 -6.67
CA ILE A 61 6.48 -0.93 -5.37
C ILE A 61 7.48 -2.04 -5.03
N ILE A 62 7.12 -3.30 -5.27
CA ILE A 62 8.03 -4.45 -5.05
C ILE A 62 9.29 -4.29 -5.89
N HIS A 63 9.13 -4.13 -7.21
CA HIS A 63 10.23 -3.99 -8.14
C HIS A 63 11.13 -2.82 -7.74
N ARG A 64 10.54 -1.66 -7.43
CA ARG A 64 11.26 -0.47 -7.01
C ARG A 64 12.19 -0.68 -5.82
N TRP A 65 11.78 -1.47 -4.84
CA TRP A 65 12.54 -1.68 -3.60
C TRP A 65 13.43 -2.92 -3.63
N VAL A 66 13.30 -3.77 -4.65
CA VAL A 66 14.14 -4.96 -4.85
C VAL A 66 15.22 -4.71 -5.91
N CYS A 67 14.88 -4.02 -7.01
CA CYS A 67 15.77 -3.70 -8.11
C CYS A 67 16.21 -2.23 -8.01
N PRO A 68 17.39 -1.93 -7.48
CA PRO A 68 17.86 -0.56 -7.38
C PRO A 68 18.27 -0.04 -8.76
N ASP A 69 17.88 1.18 -9.10
CA ASP A 69 18.52 1.90 -10.19
C ASP A 69 19.88 2.40 -9.68
N VAL A 70 20.93 1.67 -10.05
CA VAL A 70 22.33 1.92 -9.65
C VAL A 70 22.78 3.32 -10.09
N LEU A 71 22.33 3.78 -11.25
CA LEU A 71 22.66 5.12 -11.78
C LEU A 71 22.02 6.25 -10.96
N ARG A 72 20.94 5.94 -10.25
CA ARG A 72 20.22 6.89 -9.38
C ARG A 72 20.51 6.68 -7.90
N ASN A 73 21.53 5.88 -7.54
CA ASN A 73 21.98 5.62 -6.17
C ASN A 73 20.83 5.25 -5.22
N GLN A 74 19.97 4.33 -5.66
CA GLN A 74 18.77 3.95 -4.92
C GLN A 74 19.02 2.80 -3.95
N ASP A 75 18.47 2.93 -2.75
CA ASP A 75 18.55 1.88 -1.74
C ASP A 75 17.58 0.73 -2.01
N ILE A 76 18.04 -0.49 -1.72
CA ILE A 76 17.20 -1.68 -1.64
C ILE A 76 16.50 -1.70 -0.27
N SER A 77 15.22 -2.08 -0.23
CA SER A 77 14.49 -2.26 1.03
C SER A 77 13.51 -3.42 0.99
N VAL A 78 13.96 -4.58 1.46
CA VAL A 78 13.12 -5.78 1.61
C VAL A 78 11.87 -5.51 2.47
N VAL A 79 12.00 -4.68 3.51
CA VAL A 79 10.88 -4.31 4.39
C VAL A 79 9.80 -3.59 3.61
N LYS A 80 10.16 -2.65 2.73
CA LYS A 80 9.19 -1.90 1.92
C LYS A 80 8.58 -2.75 0.80
N ALA A 81 9.35 -3.65 0.19
CA ALA A 81 8.81 -4.62 -0.76
C ALA A 81 7.78 -5.56 -0.11
N LYS A 82 8.11 -6.17 1.04
CA LYS A 82 7.18 -7.02 1.80
C LYS A 82 5.96 -6.25 2.34
N LYS A 83 6.12 -4.96 2.60
CA LYS A 83 5.00 -4.08 2.99
C LYS A 83 3.96 -4.01 1.87
N ALA A 84 4.35 -3.89 0.60
CA ALA A 84 3.42 -3.86 -0.52
C ALA A 84 2.51 -5.11 -0.56
N ILE A 85 3.08 -6.30 -0.33
CA ILE A 85 2.34 -7.56 -0.25
C ILE A 85 1.37 -7.54 0.94
N SER A 86 1.84 -7.05 2.09
CA SER A 86 1.01 -6.92 3.30
C SER A 86 -0.13 -5.90 3.14
N ASP A 87 0.10 -4.83 2.37
CA ASP A 87 -0.91 -3.83 2.07
C ASP A 87 -1.97 -4.39 1.10
N TYR A 88 -1.57 -5.14 0.07
CA TYR A 88 -2.52 -5.85 -0.79
C TYR A 88 -3.36 -6.86 0.00
N LYS A 89 -2.75 -7.57 0.96
CA LYS A 89 -3.46 -8.48 1.87
C LYS A 89 -4.59 -7.78 2.64
N LYS A 90 -4.38 -6.53 3.07
CA LYS A 90 -5.40 -5.71 3.74
C LYS A 90 -6.44 -5.14 2.77
N ALA A 91 -6.01 -4.85 1.54
CA ALA A 91 -6.87 -4.32 0.49
C ALA A 91 -7.85 -5.37 -0.02
N ALA A 92 -7.40 -6.51 -0.51
CA ALA A 92 -8.27 -7.55 -1.04
C ALA A 92 -7.96 -8.92 -0.45
N GLY A 93 -6.68 -9.24 -0.31
CA GLY A 93 -6.24 -10.51 0.26
C GLY A 93 -6.72 -11.75 -0.50
N ARG A 94 -7.04 -11.61 -1.80
CA ARG A 94 -7.44 -12.75 -2.63
C ARG A 94 -6.25 -13.70 -2.79
N PRO A 95 -6.44 -15.03 -2.64
CA PRO A 95 -5.35 -15.99 -2.72
C PRO A 95 -4.54 -15.90 -4.01
N GLU A 96 -5.21 -15.70 -5.15
CA GLU A 96 -4.59 -15.65 -6.47
C GLU A 96 -3.66 -14.44 -6.59
N GLY A 97 -4.12 -13.26 -6.16
CA GLY A 97 -3.30 -12.05 -6.18
C GLY A 97 -2.17 -12.07 -5.17
N LEU A 98 -2.35 -12.72 -4.02
CA LEU A 98 -1.26 -12.93 -3.06
C LEU A 98 -0.19 -13.86 -3.64
N ALA A 99 -0.59 -14.95 -4.29
CA ALA A 99 0.34 -15.86 -4.94
C ALA A 99 1.13 -15.16 -6.05
N GLU A 100 0.45 -14.41 -6.92
CA GLU A 100 1.07 -13.62 -7.98
C GLU A 100 2.11 -12.62 -7.43
N LEU A 101 1.77 -11.86 -6.39
CA LEU A 101 2.71 -10.90 -5.79
C LEU A 101 3.92 -11.57 -5.12
N MET A 102 3.72 -12.76 -4.54
CA MET A 102 4.82 -13.53 -3.95
C MET A 102 5.76 -14.10 -5.02
N VAL A 103 5.21 -14.62 -6.12
CA VAL A 103 5.99 -15.08 -7.28
C VAL A 103 6.80 -13.92 -7.87
N PHE A 104 6.13 -12.80 -8.15
CA PHE A 104 6.77 -11.60 -8.68
C PHE A 104 7.91 -11.07 -7.78
N TYR A 105 7.72 -11.13 -6.45
CA TYR A 105 8.77 -10.77 -5.49
C TYR A 105 10.00 -11.68 -5.62
N CYS A 106 9.80 -13.00 -5.69
CA CYS A 106 10.88 -13.96 -5.87
C CYS A 106 11.62 -13.75 -7.19
N GLU A 107 10.88 -13.56 -8.28
CA GLU A 107 11.45 -13.26 -9.61
C GLU A 107 12.27 -11.96 -9.59
N SER A 108 11.76 -10.92 -8.95
CA SER A 108 12.49 -9.65 -8.79
C SER A 108 13.80 -9.85 -8.03
N CYS A 109 13.79 -10.67 -6.97
CA CYS A 109 15.01 -11.01 -6.23
C CYS A 109 16.00 -11.83 -7.06
N MET A 110 15.52 -12.79 -7.85
CA MET A 110 16.36 -13.59 -8.75
C MET A 110 17.03 -12.71 -9.81
N ASN A 111 16.29 -11.77 -10.40
CA ASN A 111 16.82 -10.84 -11.40
C ASN A 111 17.93 -9.95 -10.82
N LEU A 112 17.77 -9.46 -9.58
CA LEU A 112 18.82 -8.72 -8.87
C LEU A 112 20.10 -9.56 -8.75
N LEU A 113 20.00 -10.81 -8.29
CA LEU A 113 21.16 -11.70 -8.10
C LEU A 113 21.83 -12.07 -9.44
N GLY A 114 21.04 -12.25 -10.50
CA GLY A 114 21.55 -12.48 -11.85
C GLY A 114 22.33 -11.27 -12.38
N SER A 115 21.82 -10.05 -12.18
CA SER A 115 22.48 -8.82 -12.63
C SER A 115 23.81 -8.49 -11.93
N SER A 116 24.12 -9.16 -10.81
CA SER A 116 25.41 -9.05 -10.11
C SER A 116 26.45 -10.09 -10.54
N SER A 117 26.11 -10.97 -11.50
CA SER A 117 26.99 -12.04 -12.00
C SER A 117 27.62 -11.72 -13.37
N ASP A 118 27.32 -10.55 -13.95
CA ASP A 118 27.97 -9.97 -15.13
C ASP A 118 28.90 -8.81 -14.73
#